data_AF-A0A1U7V208-F1
#
_entry.id   AF-A0A1U7V208-F1
#
_cell.length_a   1.000
_cell.length_b   1.000
_cell.length_c   1.000
_cell.angle_alpha   90.00
_cell.angle_beta   90.00
_cell.angle_gamma   90.00
#
_symmetry.space_group_name_H-M   'P 1'
#
loop_
_entity.id
_entity.type
_entity.pdbx_description
1 polymer ?
#
loop_
_entity_poly.entity_id
_entity_poly.type
_entity_poly.pdbx_seq_one_letter_code
_entity_poly.pdbx_strand_id
1 'polypeptide(L)' 'MSNKVILAILFCFLLIASNEMQGGEAKVCQRRSKTWSGPCINTGNCSRQCKNQEDGRFGACHRSGIGFACFCYFNC' A
#
# COMPACT_ATOMS: atom_id res chain seq x y z
N MET A 1 -6.61 -46.98 7.11
CA MET A 1 -6.87 -45.64 7.68
C MET A 1 -8.37 -45.53 7.93
N SER A 2 -8.83 -45.41 9.18
CA SER A 2 -10.28 -45.45 9.48
C SER A 2 -11.02 -44.23 8.93
N ASN A 3 -12.30 -44.41 8.55
CA ASN A 3 -13.16 -43.31 8.04
C ASN A 3 -13.19 -42.09 8.98
N LYS A 4 -13.12 -42.31 10.30
CA LYS A 4 -13.01 -41.26 11.32
C LYS A 4 -11.74 -40.40 11.16
N VAL A 5 -10.63 -41.03 10.77
CA VAL A 5 -9.35 -40.35 10.53
C VAL A 5 -9.44 -39.51 9.26
N ILE A 6 -10.06 -40.04 8.21
CA ILE A 6 -10.28 -39.30 6.95
C ILE A 6 -11.19 -38.09 7.19
N LEU A 7 -12.28 -38.27 7.96
CA LEU A 7 -13.21 -37.20 8.31
C LEU A 7 -12.53 -36.10 9.15
N ALA A 8 -11.70 -36.50 10.13
CA ALA A 8 -10.92 -35.56 10.95
C ALA A 8 -9.93 -34.75 10.10
N ILE A 9 -9.24 -35.40 9.15
CA ILE A 9 -8.29 -34.72 8.24
C ILE A 9 -9.02 -33.72 7.34
N LEU A 10 -10.17 -34.11 6.76
CA LEU A 10 -11.00 -33.22 5.94
C LEU A 10 -11.47 -32.00 6.72
N PHE A 11 -11.88 -32.20 7.97
CA PHE A 11 -12.30 -31.10 8.85
C PHE A 11 -11.14 -30.15 9.18
N CYS A 12 -9.95 -30.67 9.47
CA CYS A 12 -8.75 -29.85 9.67
C CYS A 12 -8.38 -29.03 8.42
N PHE A 13 -8.49 -29.61 7.23
CA PHE A 13 -8.22 -28.90 5.97
C PHE A 13 -9.17 -27.72 5.76
N LEU A 14 -10.47 -27.90 6.04
CA LEU A 14 -11.48 -26.85 5.93
C LEU A 14 -11.21 -25.68 6.89
N LEU A 15 -10.75 -25.98 8.10
CA LEU A 15 -10.39 -24.94 9.10
C LEU A 15 -9.19 -24.12 8.65
N ILE A 16 -8.18 -24.74 8.03
CA ILE A 16 -6.99 -24.01 7.55
C ILE A 16 -7.36 -23.12 6.35
N ALA A 17 -8.16 -23.64 5.42
CA ALA A 17 -8.57 -22.91 4.21
C ALA A 17 -9.45 -21.69 4.47
N SER A 18 -10.15 -21.64 5.61
CA SER A 18 -11.01 -20.51 5.99
C SER A 18 -10.26 -19.37 6.69
N ASN A 19 -8.95 -19.52 6.92
CA ASN A 19 -8.12 -18.40 7.37
C ASN A 19 -7.77 -17.53 6.15
N GLU A 20 -8.66 -16.61 5.84
CA GLU A 20 -8.36 -15.47 4.96
C GLU A 20 -7.23 -14.67 5.64
N MET A 21 -6.00 -14.82 5.15
CA MET A 21 -4.89 -13.99 5.58
C MET A 21 -5.20 -12.57 5.09
N GLN A 22 -5.79 -11.74 5.94
CA GLN A 22 -5.86 -10.30 5.71
C GLN A 22 -4.43 -9.79 5.69
N GLY A 23 -3.82 -9.83 4.51
CA GLY A 23 -2.57 -9.15 4.24
C GLY A 23 -2.81 -7.69 4.56
N GLY A 24 -2.35 -7.26 5.72
CA GLY A 24 -2.48 -5.87 6.14
C GLY A 24 -1.75 -5.03 5.12
N GLU A 25 -2.49 -4.34 4.25
CA GLU A 25 -1.90 -3.29 3.44
C GLU A 25 -1.24 -2.32 4.44
N ALA A 26 0.09 -2.17 4.34
CA ALA A 26 0.81 -1.26 5.21
C ALA A 26 0.13 0.11 5.13
N LYS A 27 -0.36 0.60 6.27
CA LYS A 27 -1.10 1.84 6.31
C LYS A 27 -0.19 2.95 5.80
N VAL A 28 -0.73 3.77 4.91
CA VAL A 28 0.02 4.87 4.30
C VAL A 28 -0.61 6.20 4.66
N CYS A 29 0.24 7.14 5.04
CA CYS A 29 -0.13 8.51 5.35
C CYS A 29 0.34 9.41 4.22
N GLN A 30 -0.52 10.31 3.75
CA GLN A 30 -0.17 11.26 2.70
C GLN A 30 0.23 12.61 3.29
N ARG A 31 1.23 13.26 2.69
CA ARG A 31 1.61 14.65 2.96
C ARG A 31 2.02 15.33 1.66
N ARG A 32 1.70 16.61 1.49
CA ARG A 32 2.26 17.39 0.38
C ARG A 32 3.79 17.39 0.48
N SER A 33 4.48 17.14 -0.64
CA SER A 33 5.93 17.19 -0.72
C SER A 33 6.45 18.56 -0.26
N LYS A 34 7.50 18.55 0.57
CA LYS A 34 8.20 19.76 1.04
C LYS A 34 9.29 20.19 0.07
N THR A 35 9.81 19.26 -0.73
CA THR A 35 10.96 19.47 -1.62
C THR A 35 10.57 19.68 -3.08
N TRP A 36 9.35 19.28 -3.46
CA TRP A 36 8.81 19.49 -4.80
C TRP A 36 8.52 20.96 -5.06
N SER A 37 9.00 21.44 -6.20
CA SER A 37 8.77 22.81 -6.66
C SER A 37 8.05 22.79 -8.02
N GLY A 38 7.09 23.70 -8.17
CA GLY A 38 6.31 23.87 -9.40
C GLY A 38 5.16 22.86 -9.58
N PRO A 39 4.44 22.93 -10.72
CA PRO A 39 3.30 22.07 -10.99
C PRO A 39 3.68 20.59 -11.07
N CYS A 40 2.87 19.73 -10.46
CA CYS A 40 3.05 18.28 -10.57
C CYS A 40 2.31 17.75 -11.80
N ILE A 41 3.04 17.51 -12.89
CA ILE A 41 2.49 16.98 -14.16
C ILE A 41 2.95 15.55 -14.47
N ASN A 42 3.90 15.02 -13.70
CA ASN A 42 4.45 13.68 -13.88
C ASN A 42 4.57 12.96 -12.52
N THR A 43 3.65 12.02 -12.29
CA THR A 43 3.62 11.19 -11.07
C THR A 43 4.89 10.36 -10.87
N GLY A 44 5.54 9.91 -11.95
CA GLY A 44 6.80 9.15 -11.85
C GLY A 44 7.94 9.98 -11.27
N ASN A 45 8.08 11.23 -11.72
CA ASN A 45 9.07 12.15 -11.16
C ASN A 45 8.75 12.50 -9.69
N CYS A 46 7.47 12.76 -9.37
CA CYS A 46 7.03 12.99 -8.00
C CYS A 46 7.35 11.79 -7.09
N SER A 47 7.05 10.57 -7.54
CA SER A 47 7.36 9.35 -6.80
C SER A 47 8.86 9.16 -6.57
N ARG A 48 9.69 9.42 -7.60
CA ARG A 48 11.16 9.37 -7.47
C ARG A 48 11.67 10.41 -6.47
N GLN A 49 11.16 11.64 -6.50
CA GLN A 49 11.56 12.67 -5.54
C GLN A 49 11.14 12.30 -4.11
N CYS A 50 9.89 11.87 -3.90
CA CYS A 50 9.42 11.45 -2.58
C CYS A 50 10.30 10.34 -1.98
N LYS A 51 10.68 9.34 -2.79
CA LYS A 51 11.59 8.26 -2.38
C LYS A 51 13.01 8.75 -2.05
N ASN A 52 13.55 9.64 -2.89
CA ASN A 52 14.96 10.02 -2.80
C ASN A 52 15.23 11.20 -1.84
N GLN A 53 14.23 12.03 -1.55
CA GLN A 53 14.41 13.31 -0.86
C GLN A 53 13.57 13.48 0.41
N GLU A 54 12.52 12.67 0.59
CA GLU A 54 11.62 12.81 1.73
C GLU A 54 11.39 11.52 2.51
N ASP A 55 12.05 10.41 2.15
CA ASP A 55 11.85 9.07 2.72
C ASP A 55 10.42 8.52 2.53
N GLY A 56 9.78 8.91 1.43
CA GLY A 56 8.45 8.44 1.04
C GLY A 56 8.49 7.06 0.40
N ARG A 57 7.49 6.22 0.68
CA ARG A 57 7.27 4.94 -0.01
C ARG A 57 6.98 5.15 -1.50
N PHE A 58 6.20 6.18 -1.83
CA PHE A 58 5.92 6.62 -3.20
C PHE A 58 5.35 8.05 -3.19
N GLY A 59 5.05 8.58 -4.37
CA GLY A 59 4.40 9.88 -4.54
C GLY A 59 3.48 9.92 -5.75
N ALA A 60 2.52 10.83 -5.74
CA ALA A 60 1.61 11.06 -6.85
C ALA A 60 1.20 12.52 -6.99
N CYS A 61 0.94 12.94 -8.23
CA CYS A 61 0.36 14.24 -8.52
C CYS A 61 -1.14 14.22 -8.23
N HIS A 62 -1.59 15.08 -7.30
CA HIS A 62 -3.01 15.25 -7.00
C HIS A 62 -3.44 16.68 -7.26
N ARG A 63 -4.70 16.83 -7.66
CA ARG A 63 -5.30 18.16 -7.81
C ARG A 63 -5.29 18.88 -6.47
N SER A 64 -4.85 20.13 -6.48
CA SER A 64 -4.72 20.96 -5.29
C SER A 64 -4.95 22.42 -5.66
N GLY A 65 -6.15 22.91 -5.33
CA GLY A 65 -6.63 24.21 -5.82
C GLY A 65 -6.75 24.25 -7.34
N ILE A 66 -6.13 25.25 -7.96
CA ILE A 66 -6.16 25.49 -9.41
C ILE A 66 -5.19 24.57 -10.18
N GLY A 67 -4.20 23.96 -9.49
CA GLY A 67 -3.17 23.14 -10.13
C GLY A 67 -3.07 21.72 -9.56
N PHE A 68 -1.92 21.08 -9.81
CA PHE A 68 -1.56 19.78 -9.25
C PHE A 68 -0.32 19.92 -8.37
N ALA A 69 -0.34 19.29 -7.20
CA ALA A 69 0.77 19.25 -6.27
C ALA A 69 1.27 17.81 -6.09
N CYS A 70 2.55 17.64 -5.82
CA CYS A 70 3.12 16.35 -5.47
C CYS A 70 2.78 16.02 -4.01
N PHE A 71 2.17 14.87 -3.77
CA PHE A 71 1.97 14.31 -2.44
C PHE A 71 2.79 13.04 -2.29
N CYS A 72 3.54 12.96 -1.19
CA CYS A 72 4.31 11.80 -0.81
C CYS A 72 3.52 10.93 0.17
N TYR A 73 3.69 9.63 0.05
CA TYR A 73 3.05 8.61 0.88
C TYR A 73 4.10 7.93 1.73
N PHE A 74 3.89 7.90 3.04
CA PHE A 74 4.80 7.37 4.04
C PHE A 74 4.16 6.18 4.73
N ASN A 75 4.99 5.25 5.22
CA ASN A 75 4.49 4.23 6.14
C ASN A 75 4.03 4.90 7.44
N CYS A 76 2.84 4.52 7.88
CA CYS A 76 2.25 4.81 9.18
C CYS A 76 1.32 3.65 9.56
#